data_AF-A0A3G7U115-F1
#
_entry.id   AF-A0A3G7U115-F1
#
_cell.length_a   1.000
_cell.length_b   1.000
_cell.length_c   1.000
_cell.angle_alpha   90.00
_cell.angle_beta   90.00
_cell.angle_gamma   90.00
#
_symmetry.space_group_name_H-M   'P 1'
#
loop_
_entity.id
_entity.type
_entity.pdbx_description
1 polymer ?
#
loop_
_entity_poly.entity_id
_entity_poly.type
_entity_poly.pdbx_seq_one_letter_code
_entity_poly.pdbx_strand_id
1 'polypeptide(L)'
;MFEVEVVFSEGLYYSSPDVWRRLVQQLNDFKESEVNDGFTGKKMLFGEVLRYLKQNKRKSFFVELVGGSIEFSLVADKELCRLDIKNFANSLEMAHSLIAALIDEPAFVQARVYDAEYDWWQNAENITLFEVANVEHSHLPKKSNGLPFPLTQEVVDISNNPGRWVLRKGYIEAVGAPQWVSKSLLKSLGVDEKELMSVDFFS
;
A
#
# COMPACT_ATOMS: atom_id res chain seq x y z
N MET A 1 -13.95 -0.56 2.03
CA MET A 1 -13.58 -1.66 1.09
C MET A 1 -12.11 -1.94 1.35
N PHE A 2 -11.67 -3.19 1.32
CA PHE A 2 -10.31 -3.53 1.74
C PHE A 2 -9.29 -3.19 0.65
N GLU A 3 -8.28 -2.40 0.99
CA GLU A 3 -7.10 -2.21 0.16
C GLU A 3 -5.93 -3.02 0.72
N VAL A 4 -5.06 -3.48 -0.17
CA VAL A 4 -3.88 -4.27 0.17
C VAL A 4 -2.63 -3.49 -0.21
N GLU A 5 -1.73 -3.34 0.75
CA GLU A 5 -0.39 -2.79 0.54
C GLU A 5 0.62 -3.90 0.84
N VAL A 6 1.53 -4.16 -0.11
CA VAL A 6 2.66 -5.07 0.09
C VAL A 6 3.96 -4.34 -0.22
N VAL A 7 4.93 -4.49 0.66
CA VAL A 7 6.26 -3.89 0.52
C VAL A 7 7.28 -5.00 0.31
N PHE A 8 8.16 -4.76 -0.65
CA PHE A 8 9.29 -5.62 -0.96
C PHE A 8 10.59 -4.81 -0.91
N SER A 9 11.71 -5.48 -0.70
CA SER A 9 13.03 -4.89 -0.91
C SER A 9 13.21 -4.47 -2.37
N GLU A 10 14.00 -3.42 -2.60
CA GLU A 10 14.23 -2.85 -3.94
C GLU A 10 14.74 -3.84 -5.01
N GLY A 11 15.38 -4.94 -4.59
CA GLY A 11 15.90 -5.97 -5.49
C GLY A 11 14.83 -6.61 -6.38
N LEU A 12 13.57 -6.59 -5.94
CA LEU A 12 12.45 -7.16 -6.70
C LEU A 12 12.02 -6.29 -7.89
N TYR A 13 12.51 -5.05 -8.01
CA TYR A 13 12.11 -4.12 -9.08
C TYR A 13 12.33 -4.67 -10.49
N TYR A 14 13.38 -5.48 -10.67
CA TYR A 14 13.70 -6.09 -11.97
C TYR A 14 12.85 -7.33 -12.30
N SER A 15 12.03 -7.78 -11.35
CA SER A 15 11.20 -8.99 -11.42
C SER A 15 9.71 -8.70 -11.30
N SER A 16 9.25 -7.49 -11.67
CA SER A 16 7.82 -7.16 -11.63
C SER A 16 6.88 -8.12 -12.40
N PRO A 17 7.28 -8.76 -13.53
CA PRO A 17 6.44 -9.77 -14.15
C PRO A 17 6.23 -11.02 -13.27
N ASP A 18 7.17 -11.34 -12.37
CA ASP A 18 7.04 -12.44 -11.42
C ASP A 18 6.04 -12.12 -10.31
N VAL A 19 6.04 -10.86 -9.82
CA VAL A 19 5.03 -10.34 -8.89
C VAL A 19 3.64 -10.47 -9.51
N TRP A 20 3.46 -9.98 -10.73
CA TRP A 20 2.19 -10.09 -11.45
C TRP A 20 1.77 -11.56 -11.65
N ARG A 21 2.71 -12.44 -12.02
CA ARG A 21 2.42 -13.87 -12.23
C ARG A 21 1.90 -14.55 -10.97
N ARG A 22 2.45 -14.23 -9.79
CA ARG A 22 1.97 -14.78 -8.51
C ARG A 22 0.56 -14.27 -8.19
N LEU A 23 0.32 -12.98 -8.41
CA LEU A 23 -0.95 -12.31 -8.13
C LEU A 23 -2.10 -12.81 -9.01
N VAL A 24 -1.87 -12.90 -10.33
CA VAL A 24 -2.93 -13.14 -11.33
C VAL A 24 -3.66 -14.47 -11.10
N GLN A 25 -3.01 -15.45 -10.47
CA GLN A 25 -3.63 -16.75 -10.16
C GLN A 25 -4.82 -16.61 -9.21
N GLN A 26 -4.79 -15.63 -8.30
CA GLN A 26 -5.88 -15.35 -7.37
C GLN A 26 -6.97 -14.48 -8.02
N LEU A 27 -6.69 -13.87 -9.17
CA LEU A 27 -7.55 -12.89 -9.85
C LEU A 27 -8.09 -13.43 -11.19
N ASN A 28 -8.28 -14.76 -11.29
CA ASN A 28 -8.72 -15.40 -12.54
C ASN A 28 -10.09 -14.92 -13.02
N ASP A 29 -10.98 -14.52 -12.12
CA ASP A 29 -12.32 -14.02 -12.46
C ASP A 29 -12.27 -12.73 -13.30
N PHE A 30 -11.17 -11.97 -13.22
CA PHE A 30 -10.95 -10.74 -13.97
C PHE A 30 -10.31 -10.96 -15.34
N LYS A 31 -9.95 -12.20 -15.70
CA LYS A 31 -9.10 -12.49 -16.88
C LYS A 31 -9.63 -11.88 -18.19
N GLU A 32 -10.94 -11.87 -18.37
CA GLU A 32 -11.63 -11.35 -19.56
C GLU A 32 -12.06 -9.87 -19.40
N SER A 33 -11.75 -9.23 -18.27
CA SER A 33 -12.03 -7.81 -18.06
C SER A 33 -11.08 -6.94 -18.88
N GLU A 34 -11.63 -5.87 -19.48
CA GLU A 34 -10.81 -4.81 -20.09
C GLU A 34 -10.10 -4.01 -18.99
N VAL A 35 -8.81 -3.76 -19.20
CA VAL A 35 -7.96 -2.97 -18.32
C VAL A 35 -7.19 -1.93 -19.11
N ASN A 36 -6.77 -0.87 -18.43
CA ASN A 36 -5.86 0.12 -18.97
C ASN A 36 -4.49 0.00 -18.30
N ASP A 37 -3.42 0.15 -19.08
CA ASP A 37 -2.13 0.55 -18.53
C ASP A 37 -2.24 2.01 -18.10
N GLY A 38 -2.30 2.28 -16.80
CA GLY A 38 -2.51 3.62 -16.27
C GLY A 38 -1.34 4.58 -16.50
N PHE A 39 -0.18 4.10 -16.98
CA PHE A 39 0.90 4.98 -17.42
C PHE A 39 0.74 5.44 -18.87
N THR A 40 0.10 4.63 -19.72
CA THR A 40 0.06 4.88 -21.18
C THR A 40 -1.34 5.05 -21.74
N GLY A 41 -2.38 4.72 -20.96
CA GLY A 41 -3.77 4.62 -21.41
C GLY A 41 -4.05 3.45 -22.35
N LYS A 42 -3.08 2.55 -22.56
CA LYS A 42 -3.25 1.41 -23.47
C LYS A 42 -4.25 0.41 -22.91
N LYS A 43 -5.31 0.14 -23.67
CA LYS A 43 -6.29 -0.92 -23.41
C LYS A 43 -5.74 -2.31 -23.71
N MET A 44 -6.05 -3.28 -22.85
CA MET A 44 -5.79 -4.71 -23.05
C MET A 44 -6.74 -5.54 -22.18
N LEU A 45 -6.75 -6.87 -22.35
CA LEU A 45 -7.42 -7.75 -21.39
C LEU A 45 -6.53 -8.00 -20.17
N PHE A 46 -7.12 -8.18 -18.98
CA PHE A 46 -6.39 -8.48 -17.75
C PHE A 46 -5.47 -9.71 -17.92
N GLY A 47 -5.97 -10.76 -18.59
CA GLY A 47 -5.20 -11.96 -18.90
C GLY A 47 -3.99 -11.74 -19.81
N GLU A 48 -3.92 -10.61 -20.53
CA GLU A 48 -2.82 -10.26 -21.43
C GLU A 48 -1.72 -9.44 -20.75
N VAL A 49 -1.97 -8.91 -19.56
CA VAL A 49 -1.04 -8.02 -18.85
C VAL A 49 0.33 -8.68 -18.67
N LEU A 50 0.38 -9.94 -18.23
CA LEU A 50 1.67 -10.63 -18.03
C LEU A 50 2.51 -10.68 -19.31
N ARG A 51 1.86 -10.97 -20.46
CA ARG A 51 2.51 -10.97 -21.77
C ARG A 51 2.99 -9.58 -22.14
N TYR A 52 2.16 -8.56 -21.90
CA TYR A 52 2.48 -7.16 -22.14
C TYR A 52 3.70 -6.70 -21.31
N LEU A 53 3.74 -6.99 -20.01
CA LEU A 53 4.85 -6.62 -19.12
C LEU A 53 6.17 -7.24 -19.59
N LYS A 54 6.16 -8.52 -19.95
CA LYS A 54 7.34 -9.24 -20.47
C LYS A 54 7.85 -8.68 -21.80
N GLN A 55 6.96 -8.51 -22.77
CA GLN A 55 7.33 -8.01 -24.11
C GLN A 55 7.95 -6.61 -24.05
N ASN A 56 7.46 -5.77 -23.15
CA ASN A 56 7.94 -4.39 -23.00
C ASN A 56 9.02 -4.25 -21.92
N LYS A 57 9.50 -5.36 -21.34
CA LYS A 57 10.52 -5.39 -20.28
C LYS A 57 10.21 -4.38 -19.15
N ARG A 58 8.93 -4.30 -18.76
CA ARG A 58 8.47 -3.35 -17.75
C ARG A 58 9.01 -3.75 -16.38
N LYS A 59 9.44 -2.75 -15.60
CA LYS A 59 9.92 -2.90 -14.20
C LYS A 59 8.90 -2.42 -13.18
N SER A 60 7.97 -1.57 -13.61
CA SER A 60 6.78 -1.16 -12.87
C SER A 60 5.54 -1.43 -13.71
N PHE A 61 4.39 -1.50 -13.05
CA PHE A 61 3.10 -1.59 -13.73
C PHE A 61 2.05 -0.81 -12.97
N PHE A 62 1.09 -0.25 -13.69
CA PHE A 62 -0.12 0.34 -13.12
C PHE A 62 -1.27 -0.12 -14.01
N VAL A 63 -2.12 -0.97 -13.47
CA VAL A 63 -3.21 -1.62 -14.20
C VAL A 63 -4.53 -1.14 -13.60
N GLU A 64 -5.29 -0.40 -14.39
CA GLU A 64 -6.55 0.20 -13.97
C GLU A 64 -7.74 -0.58 -14.53
N LEU A 65 -8.72 -0.84 -13.67
CA LEU A 65 -10.01 -1.43 -13.98
C LEU A 65 -11.12 -0.46 -13.62
N VAL A 66 -12.32 -0.70 -14.14
CA VAL A 66 -13.52 0.09 -13.77
C VAL A 66 -13.81 -0.13 -12.29
N GLY A 67 -13.29 0.75 -11.44
CA GLY A 67 -13.50 0.75 -10.00
C GLY A 67 -12.30 0.37 -9.15
N GLY A 68 -11.15 0.02 -9.71
CA GLY A 68 -9.98 -0.40 -8.92
C GLY A 68 -8.67 -0.39 -9.68
N SER A 69 -7.57 -0.68 -8.99
CA SER A 69 -6.26 -0.72 -9.62
C SER A 69 -5.27 -1.65 -8.93
N ILE A 70 -4.24 -2.03 -9.68
CA ILE A 70 -3.07 -2.77 -9.19
C ILE A 70 -1.83 -2.03 -9.65
N GLU A 71 -1.05 -1.52 -8.71
CA GLU A 71 0.15 -0.73 -8.99
C GLU A 71 1.36 -1.36 -8.32
N PHE A 72 2.45 -1.55 -9.07
CA PHE A 72 3.75 -1.92 -8.55
C PHE A 72 4.81 -0.92 -9.00
N SER A 73 5.49 -0.30 -8.05
CA SER A 73 6.47 0.76 -8.31
C SER A 73 7.66 0.72 -7.34
N LEU A 74 8.75 1.39 -7.72
CA LEU A 74 9.93 1.59 -6.89
C LEU A 74 9.84 2.96 -6.22
N VAL A 75 10.00 2.99 -4.91
CA VAL A 75 10.19 4.22 -4.12
C VAL A 75 11.68 4.37 -3.87
N ALA A 76 12.38 4.98 -4.84
CA ALA A 76 13.84 4.93 -4.93
C ALA A 76 14.56 5.56 -3.74
N ASP A 77 14.07 6.69 -3.21
CA ASP A 77 14.67 7.36 -2.04
C ASP A 77 14.47 6.58 -0.74
N LYS A 78 13.56 5.60 -0.76
CA LYS A 78 13.25 4.71 0.37
C LYS A 78 13.79 3.30 0.17
N GLU A 79 14.44 2.98 -0.95
CA GLU A 79 15.02 1.64 -1.21
C GLU A 79 13.99 0.49 -1.04
N LEU A 80 12.75 0.72 -1.47
CA LEU A 80 11.67 -0.27 -1.41
C LEU A 80 10.84 -0.31 -2.69
N CYS A 81 10.27 -1.48 -2.98
CA CYS A 81 9.19 -1.64 -3.94
C CYS A 81 7.86 -1.73 -3.21
N ARG A 82 6.82 -1.14 -3.79
CA ARG A 82 5.47 -1.11 -3.24
C ARG A 82 4.50 -1.71 -4.26
N LEU A 83 3.62 -2.59 -3.79
CA LEU A 83 2.46 -3.09 -4.50
C LEU A 83 1.20 -2.61 -3.78
N ASP A 84 0.37 -1.84 -4.49
CA ASP A 84 -0.95 -1.42 -4.03
C ASP A 84 -2.03 -2.12 -4.84
N ILE A 85 -3.01 -2.68 -4.14
CA ILE A 85 -4.18 -3.31 -4.75
C ILE A 85 -5.42 -2.65 -4.19
N LYS A 86 -6.09 -1.88 -5.03
CA LYS A 86 -7.24 -1.06 -4.65
C LYS A 86 -8.52 -1.62 -5.25
N ASN A 87 -9.52 -1.82 -4.39
CA ASN A 87 -10.86 -2.27 -4.77
C ASN A 87 -10.93 -3.62 -5.51
N PHE A 88 -9.97 -4.52 -5.26
CA PHE A 88 -10.03 -5.92 -5.72
C PHE A 88 -10.41 -6.90 -4.62
N ALA A 89 -10.07 -6.61 -3.37
CA ALA A 89 -10.41 -7.45 -2.24
C ALA A 89 -11.83 -7.11 -1.75
N ASN A 90 -12.82 -7.80 -2.29
CA ASN A 90 -14.22 -7.67 -1.87
C ASN A 90 -14.50 -8.31 -0.50
N SER A 91 -13.56 -9.11 0.02
CA SER A 91 -13.61 -9.72 1.34
C SER A 91 -12.21 -9.81 1.95
N LEU A 92 -12.16 -10.06 3.26
CA LEU A 92 -10.89 -10.23 3.96
C LEU A 92 -10.16 -11.51 3.52
N GLU A 93 -10.90 -12.57 3.21
CA GLU A 93 -10.36 -13.83 2.69
C GLU A 93 -9.67 -13.64 1.34
N MET A 94 -10.24 -12.79 0.47
CA MET A 94 -9.62 -12.42 -0.79
C MET A 94 -8.33 -11.63 -0.57
N ALA A 95 -8.34 -10.65 0.33
CA ALA A 95 -7.15 -9.90 0.71
C ALA A 95 -6.03 -10.82 1.23
N HIS A 96 -6.38 -11.77 2.12
CA HIS A 96 -5.46 -12.78 2.63
C HIS A 96 -4.89 -13.65 1.52
N SER A 97 -5.72 -14.09 0.57
CA SER A 97 -5.28 -14.93 -0.55
C SER A 97 -4.29 -14.21 -1.46
N LEU A 98 -4.49 -12.90 -1.70
CA LEU A 98 -3.56 -12.06 -2.46
C LEU A 98 -2.21 -11.92 -1.76
N ILE A 99 -2.21 -11.68 -0.45
CA ILE A 99 -0.98 -11.56 0.35
C ILE A 99 -0.27 -12.91 0.45
N ALA A 100 -1.00 -14.00 0.67
CA ALA A 100 -0.45 -15.35 0.76
C ALA A 100 0.26 -15.77 -0.52
N ALA A 101 -0.20 -15.31 -1.70
CA ALA A 101 0.50 -15.56 -2.96
C ALA A 101 1.89 -14.89 -3.05
N LEU A 102 2.17 -13.92 -2.20
CA LEU A 102 3.35 -13.05 -2.24
C LEU A 102 4.26 -13.19 -1.02
N ILE A 103 3.78 -13.75 0.09
CA ILE A 103 4.51 -13.77 1.38
C ILE A 103 5.80 -14.59 1.34
N ASP A 104 5.86 -15.63 0.49
CA ASP A 104 7.04 -16.48 0.31
C ASP A 104 8.06 -15.91 -0.69
N GLU A 105 7.81 -14.72 -1.25
CA GLU A 105 8.81 -14.04 -2.08
C GLU A 105 10.01 -13.65 -1.21
N PRO A 106 11.26 -14.05 -1.53
CA PRO A 106 12.43 -13.74 -0.69
C PRO A 106 12.64 -12.25 -0.40
N ALA A 107 12.13 -11.38 -1.27
CA ALA A 107 12.18 -9.93 -1.13
C ALA A 107 11.05 -9.35 -0.26
N PHE A 108 10.08 -10.15 0.21
CA PHE A 108 8.95 -9.69 1.03
C PHE A 108 9.43 -9.01 2.32
N VAL A 109 8.88 -7.84 2.63
CA VAL A 109 9.20 -7.04 3.82
C VAL A 109 8.02 -6.99 4.77
N GLN A 110 6.87 -6.52 4.29
CA GLN A 110 5.64 -6.40 5.05
C GLN A 110 4.41 -6.39 4.12
N ALA A 111 3.24 -6.66 4.68
CA ALA A 111 1.97 -6.38 4.03
C ALA A 111 0.93 -5.95 5.05
N ARG A 112 -0.08 -5.20 4.63
CA ARG A 112 -1.25 -4.89 5.45
C ARG A 112 -2.52 -4.86 4.61
N VAL A 113 -3.63 -5.14 5.27
CA VAL A 113 -4.95 -4.78 4.77
C VAL A 113 -5.43 -3.56 5.56
N TYR A 114 -5.95 -2.56 4.85
CA TYR A 114 -6.43 -1.33 5.47
C TYR A 114 -7.73 -0.87 4.81
N ASP A 115 -8.49 -0.06 5.55
CA ASP A 115 -9.62 0.69 4.98
C ASP A 115 -9.10 2.04 4.47
N ALA A 116 -9.30 2.29 3.18
CA ALA A 116 -8.73 3.46 2.51
C ALA A 116 -9.27 4.79 3.05
N GLU A 117 -10.56 4.85 3.40
CA GLU A 117 -11.17 6.07 3.92
C GLU A 117 -10.65 6.35 5.32
N TYR A 118 -10.60 5.32 6.16
CA TYR A 118 -10.01 5.43 7.49
C TYR A 118 -8.54 5.86 7.43
N ASP A 119 -7.71 5.17 6.64
CA ASP A 119 -6.27 5.48 6.49
C ASP A 119 -6.07 6.91 5.98
N TRP A 120 -6.89 7.36 5.02
CA TRP A 120 -6.83 8.74 4.52
C TRP A 120 -7.09 9.77 5.63
N TRP A 121 -8.14 9.58 6.43
CA TRP A 121 -8.46 10.50 7.53
C TRP A 121 -7.44 10.48 8.67
N GLN A 122 -6.86 9.32 8.99
CA GLN A 122 -5.79 9.23 10.00
C GLN A 122 -4.52 9.98 9.56
N ASN A 123 -4.32 10.18 8.26
CA ASN A 123 -3.13 10.82 7.69
C ASN A 123 -3.41 12.23 7.14
N ALA A 124 -4.63 12.75 7.27
CA ALA A 124 -5.00 14.07 6.78
C ALA A 124 -4.54 15.19 7.73
N GLU A 125 -3.63 16.06 7.26
CA GLU A 125 -3.18 17.24 8.00
C GLU A 125 -3.96 18.52 7.62
N ASN A 126 -4.44 18.61 6.38
CA ASN A 126 -5.05 19.83 5.85
C ASN A 126 -6.49 20.02 6.36
N ILE A 127 -6.72 21.08 7.13
CA ILE A 127 -8.03 21.43 7.72
C ILE A 127 -9.11 21.60 6.65
N THR A 128 -8.78 22.20 5.51
CA THR A 128 -9.75 22.42 4.43
C THR A 128 -10.34 21.10 3.90
N LEU A 129 -9.61 19.99 3.97
CA LEU A 129 -10.15 18.67 3.58
C LEU A 129 -11.32 18.27 4.48
N PHE A 130 -11.19 18.49 5.79
CA PHE A 130 -12.25 18.19 6.76
C PHE A 130 -13.45 19.10 6.57
N GLU A 131 -13.23 20.40 6.36
CA GLU A 131 -14.30 21.39 6.14
C GLU A 131 -15.11 21.07 4.88
N VAL A 132 -14.44 20.76 3.76
CA VAL A 132 -15.09 20.42 2.49
C VAL A 132 -15.86 19.11 2.60
N ALA A 133 -15.34 18.14 3.35
CA ALA A 133 -16.02 16.86 3.59
C ALA A 133 -17.06 16.91 4.73
N ASN A 134 -17.21 18.05 5.40
CA ASN A 134 -18.06 18.23 6.58
C ASN A 134 -17.76 17.20 7.70
N VAL A 135 -16.48 16.94 7.93
CA VAL A 135 -15.99 16.05 9.00
C VAL A 135 -15.55 16.88 10.20
N GLU A 136 -16.08 16.56 11.37
CA GLU A 136 -15.76 17.26 12.62
C GLU A 136 -14.28 17.10 12.98
N HIS A 137 -13.59 18.22 13.22
CA HIS A 137 -12.14 18.23 13.46
C HIS A 137 -11.71 19.13 14.63
N SER A 138 -12.65 19.74 15.36
CA SER A 138 -12.31 20.66 16.46
C SER A 138 -11.58 19.97 17.62
N HIS A 139 -11.85 18.67 17.80
CA HIS A 139 -11.23 17.84 18.83
C HIS A 139 -9.82 17.35 18.46
N LEU A 140 -9.40 17.50 17.20
CA LEU A 140 -8.08 17.05 16.74
C LEU A 140 -7.00 18.05 17.14
N PRO A 141 -5.82 17.58 17.61
CA PRO A 141 -4.70 18.46 17.93
C PRO A 141 -4.27 19.24 16.69
N LYS A 142 -3.86 20.50 16.89
CA LYS A 142 -3.46 21.41 15.81
C LYS A 142 -2.04 21.92 16.05
N LYS A 143 -1.32 22.20 14.96
CA LYS A 143 0.01 22.83 14.97
C LYS A 143 0.16 23.80 13.80
N SER A 144 1.17 24.66 13.86
CA SER A 144 1.60 25.43 12.69
C SER A 144 2.25 24.50 11.66
N ASN A 145 2.00 24.76 10.38
CA ASN A 145 2.68 24.09 9.26
C ASN A 145 4.19 24.43 9.14
N GLY A 146 4.73 25.30 9.99
CA GLY A 146 6.14 25.67 10.01
C GLY A 146 6.59 26.57 8.84
N LEU A 147 5.66 27.02 7.99
CA LEU A 147 5.98 27.92 6.89
C LEU A 147 6.00 29.39 7.36
N PRO A 148 6.90 30.22 6.80
CA PRO A 148 6.97 31.63 7.14
C PRO A 148 5.72 32.39 6.65
N PHE A 149 5.45 33.54 7.25
CA PHE A 149 4.42 34.46 6.80
C PHE A 149 4.62 34.83 5.31
N PRO A 150 3.56 34.93 4.48
CA PRO A 150 2.14 34.76 4.79
C PRO A 150 1.61 33.33 4.58
N LEU A 151 2.50 32.34 4.39
CA LEU A 151 2.14 30.95 4.13
C LEU A 151 1.87 30.14 5.42
N THR A 152 1.97 30.78 6.58
CA THR A 152 1.68 30.17 7.87
C THR A 152 0.21 29.75 7.93
N GLN A 153 -0.01 28.46 8.18
CA GLN A 153 -1.35 27.88 8.32
C GLN A 153 -1.38 26.97 9.54
N GLU A 154 -2.57 26.78 10.08
CA GLU A 154 -2.84 25.75 11.07
C GLU A 154 -3.17 24.43 10.33
N VAL A 155 -2.61 23.33 10.83
CA VAL A 155 -2.83 21.97 10.31
C VAL A 155 -3.16 21.03 11.45
N VAL A 156 -3.82 19.92 11.16
CA VAL A 156 -3.99 18.81 12.10
C VAL A 156 -2.62 18.21 12.41
N ASP A 157 -2.32 18.06 13.69
CA ASP A 157 -1.11 17.39 14.14
C ASP A 157 -1.31 15.88 14.26
N ILE A 158 -0.90 15.14 13.23
CA ILE A 158 -0.92 13.68 13.27
C ILE A 158 0.32 13.09 13.96
N SER A 159 1.16 13.89 14.62
CA SER A 159 2.46 13.44 15.15
C SER A 159 2.38 12.28 16.15
N ASN A 160 1.28 12.23 16.90
CA ASN A 160 0.99 11.20 17.90
C ASN A 160 -0.18 10.30 17.48
N ASN A 161 -0.59 10.35 16.22
CA ASN A 161 -1.67 9.51 15.73
C ASN A 161 -1.15 8.07 15.52
N PRO A 162 -1.65 7.06 16.27
CA PRO A 162 -1.24 5.67 16.08
C PRO A 162 -1.64 5.10 14.71
N GLY A 163 -2.66 5.66 14.06
CA GLY A 163 -3.13 5.23 12.74
C GLY A 163 -2.37 5.87 11.56
N ARG A 164 -1.38 6.74 11.82
CA ARG A 164 -0.60 7.34 10.74
C ARG A 164 0.36 6.34 10.10
N TRP A 165 0.74 6.58 8.86
CA TRP A 165 1.86 5.90 8.23
C TRP A 165 3.04 6.84 7.95
N VAL A 166 4.24 6.27 7.92
CA VAL A 166 5.50 6.99 7.63
C VAL A 166 6.37 6.13 6.71
N LEU A 167 6.80 6.70 5.58
CA LEU A 167 7.78 6.06 4.71
C LEU A 167 9.15 6.06 5.38
N ARG A 168 9.66 4.87 5.67
CA ARG A 168 11.02 4.66 6.17
C ARG A 168 11.89 4.03 5.09
N LYS A 169 13.19 3.96 5.36
CA LYS A 169 14.13 3.31 4.47
C LYS A 169 13.93 1.79 4.55
N GLY A 170 13.47 1.19 3.46
CA GLY A 170 13.26 -0.24 3.27
C GLY A 170 11.89 -0.77 3.73
N TYR A 171 11.04 0.06 4.36
CA TYR A 171 9.74 -0.37 4.90
C TYR A 171 8.79 0.82 5.12
N ILE A 172 7.54 0.54 5.49
CA ILE A 172 6.53 1.57 5.78
C ILE A 172 6.07 1.36 7.23
N GLU A 173 6.32 2.33 8.11
CA GLU A 173 5.69 2.33 9.43
C GLU A 173 4.21 2.57 9.23
N ALA A 174 3.38 1.58 9.44
CA ALA A 174 1.93 1.68 9.36
C ALA A 174 1.32 0.57 10.21
N VAL A 175 0.09 0.79 10.65
CA VAL A 175 -0.73 -0.22 11.33
C VAL A 175 -1.87 -0.62 10.40
N GLY A 176 -2.04 -1.92 10.18
CA GLY A 176 -3.22 -2.52 9.55
C GLY A 176 -3.95 -3.42 10.54
N ALA A 177 -5.25 -3.64 10.31
CA ALA A 177 -6.02 -4.55 11.18
C ALA A 177 -5.48 -5.99 11.09
N PRO A 178 -5.27 -6.54 9.87
CA PRO A 178 -4.33 -7.64 9.67
C PRO A 178 -3.07 -7.15 8.97
N GLN A 179 -1.92 -7.60 9.49
CA GLN A 179 -0.60 -7.19 9.05
C GLN A 179 0.38 -8.36 9.11
N TRP A 180 1.29 -8.42 8.13
CA TRP A 180 2.35 -9.41 8.01
C TRP A 180 3.68 -8.69 7.99
N VAL A 181 4.64 -9.21 8.73
CA VAL A 181 5.97 -8.63 8.86
C VAL A 181 7.01 -9.74 8.67
N SER A 182 8.01 -9.49 7.85
CA SER A 182 9.12 -10.42 7.65
C SER A 182 10.03 -10.47 8.89
N LYS A 183 10.66 -11.63 9.12
CA LYS A 183 11.67 -11.79 10.18
C LYS A 183 12.88 -10.87 9.98
N SER A 184 13.23 -10.59 8.73
CA SER A 184 14.32 -9.66 8.39
C SER A 184 13.98 -8.23 8.84
N LEU A 185 12.74 -7.78 8.67
CA LEU A 185 12.29 -6.48 9.16
C LEU A 185 12.25 -6.43 10.69
N LEU A 186 11.70 -7.43 11.37
CA LEU A 186 11.73 -7.46 12.85
C LEU A 186 13.15 -7.37 13.40
N LYS A 187 14.08 -8.11 12.78
CA LYS A 187 15.50 -8.09 13.15
C LYS A 187 16.15 -6.73 12.92
N SER A 188 15.83 -6.03 11.83
CA SER A 188 16.40 -4.70 11.55
C SER A 188 15.87 -3.63 12.51
N LEU A 189 14.65 -3.81 13.00
CA LEU A 189 14.04 -2.96 14.03
C LEU A 189 14.46 -3.32 15.46
N GLY A 190 15.16 -4.44 15.65
CA GLY A 190 15.52 -4.93 16.98
C GLY A 190 14.32 -5.40 17.81
N VAL A 191 13.23 -5.79 17.17
CA VAL A 191 12.00 -6.26 17.82
C VAL A 191 12.06 -7.77 17.99
N ASP A 192 11.79 -8.26 19.20
CA ASP A 192 11.65 -9.70 19.45
C ASP A 192 10.28 -10.19 18.96
N GLU A 193 10.28 -11.24 18.14
CA GLU A 193 9.05 -11.82 17.56
C GLU A 193 8.08 -12.30 18.66
N LYS A 194 8.58 -12.86 19.77
CA LYS A 194 7.73 -13.35 20.87
C LYS A 194 7.12 -12.19 21.65
N GLU A 195 7.86 -11.11 21.81
CA GLU A 195 7.34 -9.88 22.43
C GLU A 195 6.23 -9.28 21.57
N LEU A 196 6.42 -9.20 20.25
CA LEU A 196 5.40 -8.70 19.32
C LEU A 196 4.11 -9.53 19.40
N MET A 197 4.22 -10.86 19.35
CA MET A 197 3.08 -11.78 19.43
C MET A 197 2.41 -11.81 20.82
N SER A 198 3.03 -11.22 21.84
CA SER A 198 2.44 -11.11 23.19
C SER A 198 1.50 -9.90 23.35
N VAL A 199 1.43 -9.03 22.35
CA VAL A 199 0.51 -7.89 22.31
C VAL A 199 -0.84 -8.36 21.77
N ASP A 200 -1.94 -8.01 22.44
CA ASP A 200 -3.31 -8.43 22.11
C ASP A 200 -3.76 -8.16 20.66
N PHE A 201 -3.05 -7.27 19.94
CA PHE A 201 -3.33 -6.92 18.55
C PHE A 201 -2.59 -7.79 17.52
N PHE A 202 -1.65 -8.63 17.94
CA PHE A 202 -0.84 -9.50 17.07
C PHE A 202 -1.00 -11.00 17.37
N SER A 203 -1.78 -11.38 18.39
CA SER A 203 -2.03 -12.77 18.82
C SER A 203 -3.02 -13.53 17.93
#